data_AF-A0A6I9TAE8-F1
#
_entry.id   AF-A0A6I9TAE8-F1
#
_cell.length_a   1.000
_cell.length_b   1.000
_cell.length_c   1.000
_cell.angle_alpha   90.00
_cell.angle_beta   90.00
_cell.angle_gamma   90.00
#
_symmetry.space_group_name_H-M   'P 1'
#
loop_
_entity.id
_entity.type
_entity.pdbx_description
1 polymer ?
#
loop_
_entity_poly.entity_id
_entity_poly.type
_entity_poly.pdbx_seq_one_letter_code
_entity_poly.pdbx_strand_id
1 'polypeptide(L)'
;MAAAAAAFSASSTFNHPSKTQSSTFPSLTSLSFSRKPVSSVSSQIRSLESLKLNRCARFLSAAAPTAASSATSATTTFHGLCYVVGDNIDTDQIIPAEYLTLVPSNPDEYEKLGSYALIGLPASYQTRFVEPGATKTKYSIVIGGDNFGCGSSREHAPVALGASGVAAVVAESYARIFFRNSVATGEVYPLESEGRLCEECSTGDVVTIKPIGDAGPVIEAGGIFAYARKSGMIPSRDA
;
A
#
# COMPACT_ATOMS: atom_id res chain seq x y z
N MET A 1 -69.36 19.21 -20.51
CA MET A 1 -68.34 19.48 -21.53
C MET A 1 -67.04 18.86 -21.02
N ALA A 2 -66.74 17.59 -21.29
CA ALA A 2 -66.41 16.93 -22.55
C ALA A 2 -65.00 17.25 -23.07
N ALA A 3 -64.28 16.16 -23.40
CA ALA A 3 -62.98 16.03 -24.09
C ALA A 3 -61.70 16.25 -23.26
N ALA A 4 -60.57 15.57 -23.44
CA ALA A 4 -60.13 14.32 -24.13
C ALA A 4 -58.59 14.28 -23.90
N ALA A 5 -58.04 13.21 -23.33
CA ALA A 5 -57.33 12.12 -24.01
C ALA A 5 -56.13 12.53 -24.89
N ALA A 6 -54.91 12.18 -24.47
CA ALA A 6 -53.85 11.70 -25.35
C ALA A 6 -52.78 10.93 -24.54
N ALA A 7 -52.79 9.62 -24.72
CA ALA A 7 -51.67 8.74 -24.40
C ALA A 7 -50.60 8.87 -25.49
N PHE A 8 -49.32 8.75 -25.14
CA PHE A 8 -48.32 8.27 -26.08
C PHE A 8 -47.40 7.27 -25.38
N SER A 9 -47.54 6.03 -25.83
CA SER A 9 -46.66 4.90 -25.51
C SER A 9 -45.49 4.93 -26.48
N ALA A 10 -44.27 4.75 -25.98
CA ALA A 10 -43.14 4.32 -26.78
C ALA A 10 -42.25 3.40 -25.94
N SER A 11 -42.56 2.11 -25.99
CA SER A 11 -41.63 1.04 -25.70
C SER A 11 -40.54 1.01 -26.77
N SER A 12 -39.29 1.08 -26.37
CA SER A 12 -38.17 0.58 -27.17
C SER A 12 -37.25 -0.24 -26.28
N THR A 13 -37.56 -1.54 -26.25
CA THR A 13 -36.60 -2.60 -25.97
C THR A 13 -35.42 -2.48 -26.94
N PHE A 14 -34.21 -2.30 -26.43
CA PHE A 14 -33.01 -2.58 -27.20
C PHE A 14 -32.13 -3.56 -26.43
N ASN A 15 -31.98 -4.72 -27.06
CA ASN A 15 -31.28 -5.89 -26.58
C ASN A 15 -29.77 -5.74 -26.80
N HIS A 16 -29.00 -6.39 -25.94
CA HIS A 16 -27.53 -6.39 -25.85
C HIS A 16 -26.80 -6.71 -27.18
N PRO A 17 -25.51 -6.33 -27.28
CA PRO A 17 -24.54 -7.41 -27.17
C PRO A 17 -23.42 -7.14 -26.16
N SER A 18 -23.04 -8.22 -25.50
CA SER A 18 -21.90 -8.40 -24.63
C SER A 18 -20.58 -8.14 -25.37
N LYS A 19 -19.73 -7.32 -24.76
CA LYS A 19 -18.27 -7.39 -24.96
C LYS A 19 -17.60 -7.36 -23.59
N THR A 20 -17.50 -8.55 -23.01
CA THR A 20 -16.55 -8.89 -21.96
C THR A 20 -15.16 -8.66 -22.53
N GLN A 21 -14.53 -7.54 -22.21
CA GLN A 21 -13.09 -7.36 -22.41
C GLN A 21 -12.41 -7.74 -21.11
N SER A 22 -12.02 -9.00 -21.02
CA SER A 22 -11.05 -9.48 -20.05
C SER A 22 -9.73 -8.77 -20.32
N SER A 23 -9.40 -7.76 -19.50
CA SER A 23 -8.05 -7.22 -19.44
C SER A 23 -7.24 -8.14 -18.54
N THR A 24 -6.57 -9.10 -19.17
CA THR A 24 -5.61 -9.98 -18.51
C THR A 24 -4.38 -9.15 -18.18
N PHE A 25 -4.26 -8.70 -16.94
CA PHE A 25 -2.99 -8.17 -16.41
C PHE A 25 -2.03 -9.33 -16.13
N PRO A 26 -0.72 -9.15 -16.31
CA PRO A 26 0.26 -10.20 -16.07
C PRO A 26 0.27 -10.56 -14.58
N SER A 27 -0.11 -11.80 -14.26
CA SER A 27 0.05 -12.41 -12.94
C SER A 27 1.53 -12.42 -12.57
N LEU A 28 1.86 -11.69 -11.50
CA LEU A 28 3.20 -11.70 -10.92
C LEU A 28 3.30 -12.86 -9.94
N THR A 29 4.29 -13.69 -10.22
CA THR A 29 4.45 -15.03 -9.67
C THR A 29 4.91 -15.02 -8.21
N SER A 30 4.27 -15.86 -7.39
CA SER A 30 4.81 -16.51 -6.17
C SER A 30 5.21 -15.60 -5.00
N LEU A 31 4.21 -15.22 -4.20
CA LEU A 31 4.40 -14.78 -2.82
C LEU A 31 4.67 -16.00 -1.92
N SER A 32 5.89 -16.13 -1.43
CA SER A 32 6.19 -17.08 -0.33
C SER A 32 6.19 -16.32 1.01
N PHE A 33 5.28 -16.71 1.89
CA PHE A 33 5.10 -16.21 3.25
C PHE A 33 5.93 -17.06 4.21
N SER A 34 6.67 -16.44 5.14
CA SER A 34 7.45 -17.17 6.14
C SER A 34 7.10 -16.64 7.53
N ARG A 35 6.23 -17.36 8.24
CA ARG A 35 6.01 -17.16 9.68
C ARG A 35 7.24 -17.63 10.45
N LYS A 36 7.76 -16.80 11.35
CA LYS A 36 8.55 -17.29 12.49
C LYS A 36 7.81 -16.90 13.77
N PRO A 37 7.47 -17.86 14.63
CA PRO A 37 7.05 -17.51 15.99
C PRO A 37 8.25 -16.89 16.70
N VAL A 38 8.04 -15.74 17.33
CA VAL A 38 9.04 -15.08 18.18
C VAL A 38 9.16 -15.89 19.46
N SER A 39 10.12 -16.82 19.51
CA SER A 39 10.65 -17.34 20.77
C SER A 39 11.90 -16.55 21.15
N SER A 40 11.92 -16.13 22.41
CA SER A 40 13.00 -15.49 23.15
C SER A 40 14.41 -15.90 22.70
N VAL A 41 15.25 -14.93 22.33
CA VAL A 41 16.69 -15.16 22.20
C VAL A 41 17.45 -14.13 23.02
N SER A 42 17.77 -14.54 24.24
CA SER A 42 18.95 -14.09 24.97
C SER A 42 20.22 -14.59 24.27
N SER A 43 21.23 -13.73 24.26
CA SER A 43 22.67 -14.02 24.29
C SER A 43 23.17 -15.33 23.67
N GLN A 44 23.95 -15.24 22.58
CA GLN A 44 25.32 -15.78 22.55
C GLN A 44 26.04 -15.48 21.22
N ILE A 45 27.14 -14.75 21.34
CA ILE A 45 28.22 -14.60 20.37
C ILE A 45 29.13 -15.82 20.50
N ARG A 46 29.49 -16.46 19.37
CA ARG A 46 30.78 -17.13 19.07
C ARG A 46 30.71 -17.71 17.66
N SER A 47 31.54 -17.22 16.74
CA SER A 47 32.80 -17.85 16.29
C SER A 47 32.58 -19.06 15.39
N LEU A 48 33.05 -18.97 14.14
CA LEU A 48 33.84 -20.03 13.50
C LEU A 48 34.44 -19.55 12.17
N GLU A 49 35.77 -19.63 12.14
CA GLU A 49 36.65 -19.44 10.99
C GLU A 49 36.70 -20.68 10.09
N SER A 50 36.94 -20.41 8.80
CA SER A 50 37.75 -21.18 7.85
C SER A 50 37.30 -22.59 7.42
N LEU A 51 37.34 -22.83 6.10
CA LEU A 51 38.13 -23.91 5.47
C LEU A 51 38.01 -23.87 3.92
N LYS A 52 39.14 -23.54 3.26
CA LYS A 52 39.77 -24.13 2.04
C LYS A 52 38.87 -24.44 0.82
N LEU A 53 39.01 -23.77 -0.33
CA LEU A 53 40.10 -23.77 -1.34
C LEU A 53 40.45 -25.15 -1.95
N ASN A 54 39.97 -25.44 -3.18
CA ASN A 54 40.81 -25.59 -4.39
C ASN A 54 40.05 -26.09 -5.66
N ARG A 55 40.31 -25.35 -6.75
CA ARG A 55 40.58 -25.75 -8.16
C ARG A 55 39.57 -26.61 -8.93
N CYS A 56 39.04 -26.01 -10.01
CA CYS A 56 39.32 -26.51 -11.36
C CYS A 56 39.33 -25.36 -12.37
N ALA A 57 40.19 -25.45 -13.38
CA ALA A 57 40.64 -24.33 -14.21
C ALA A 57 40.23 -24.49 -15.68
N ARG A 58 40.12 -23.32 -16.35
CA ARG A 58 40.20 -23.04 -17.80
C ARG A 58 39.02 -23.50 -18.66
N PHE A 59 38.31 -22.52 -19.24
CA PHE A 59 38.44 -22.19 -20.67
C PHE A 59 38.04 -20.72 -20.87
N LEU A 60 38.96 -19.93 -21.45
CA LEU A 60 38.72 -18.58 -21.95
C LEU A 60 38.19 -18.71 -23.38
N SER A 61 37.05 -18.09 -23.67
CA SER A 61 36.70 -17.63 -25.01
C SER A 61 36.07 -16.25 -24.90
N ALA A 62 36.63 -15.31 -25.66
CA ALA A 62 36.27 -13.92 -25.69
C ALA A 62 34.97 -13.71 -26.47
N ALA A 63 34.00 -13.03 -25.85
CA ALA A 63 32.94 -12.29 -26.53
C ALA A 63 32.53 -11.14 -25.61
N ALA A 64 32.71 -9.91 -26.09
CA ALA A 64 32.20 -8.71 -25.43
C ALA A 64 30.67 -8.72 -25.49
N PRO A 65 29.96 -8.45 -24.39
CA PRO A 65 28.64 -7.85 -24.46
C PRO A 65 28.76 -6.35 -24.21
N THR A 66 28.34 -5.63 -25.23
CA THR A 66 27.89 -4.24 -25.23
C THR A 66 26.99 -3.95 -24.02
N ALA A 67 27.18 -2.76 -23.45
CA ALA A 67 26.35 -2.05 -22.49
C ALA A 67 25.06 -2.74 -21.97
N ALA A 68 25.06 -3.06 -20.68
CA ALA A 68 23.86 -2.92 -19.85
C ALA A 68 24.31 -2.26 -18.55
N SER A 69 23.94 -0.99 -18.37
CA SER A 69 24.00 -0.33 -17.08
C SER A 69 23.02 -1.06 -16.16
N SER A 70 23.52 -2.00 -15.36
CA SER A 70 22.74 -2.68 -14.34
C SER A 70 22.52 -1.69 -13.19
N ALA A 71 21.51 -0.84 -13.33
CA ALA A 71 20.98 -0.11 -12.19
C ALA A 71 20.51 -1.14 -11.17
N THR A 72 21.25 -1.26 -10.07
CA THR A 72 20.87 -2.09 -8.92
C THR A 72 19.65 -1.43 -8.29
N SER A 73 18.43 -1.83 -8.70
CA SER A 73 17.18 -1.34 -8.12
C SER A 73 17.13 -1.70 -6.64
N ALA A 74 17.14 -0.68 -5.78
CA ALA A 74 16.89 -0.86 -4.36
C ALA A 74 15.55 -1.57 -4.16
N THR A 75 15.61 -2.61 -3.36
CA THR A 75 14.61 -3.66 -3.25
C THR A 75 13.79 -3.35 -1.98
N THR A 76 12.80 -2.45 -2.11
CA THR A 76 12.02 -1.94 -0.97
C THR A 76 11.23 -3.06 -0.30
N THR A 77 11.58 -3.38 0.96
CA THR A 77 10.96 -4.44 1.77
C THR A 77 10.26 -3.80 2.96
N PHE A 78 9.01 -4.19 3.25
CA PHE A 78 8.31 -3.74 4.46
C PHE A 78 8.37 -4.81 5.53
N HIS A 79 8.68 -4.42 6.77
CA HIS A 79 8.75 -5.34 7.90
C HIS A 79 8.31 -4.64 9.17
N GLY A 80 7.41 -5.28 9.91
CA GLY A 80 7.03 -4.86 11.26
C GLY A 80 5.65 -5.36 11.66
N LEU A 81 5.09 -4.78 12.71
CA LEU A 81 3.79 -5.17 13.24
C LEU A 81 2.67 -4.78 12.26
N CYS A 82 1.73 -5.68 12.04
CA CYS A 82 0.53 -5.39 11.28
C CYS A 82 -0.67 -5.04 12.16
N TYR A 83 -1.52 -4.16 11.65
CA TYR A 83 -2.87 -3.92 12.17
C TYR A 83 -3.88 -4.45 11.15
N VAL A 84 -4.76 -5.35 11.58
CA VAL A 84 -5.68 -6.06 10.71
C VAL A 84 -7.08 -5.47 10.81
N VAL A 85 -7.67 -5.18 9.66
CA VAL A 85 -9.04 -4.71 9.47
C VAL A 85 -9.75 -5.55 8.40
N GLY A 86 -11.08 -5.54 8.44
CA GLY A 86 -11.92 -6.32 7.53
C GLY A 86 -12.18 -5.62 6.18
N ASP A 87 -13.30 -6.01 5.57
CA ASP A 87 -13.78 -5.45 4.30
C ASP A 87 -14.42 -4.07 4.50
N ASN A 88 -14.48 -3.28 3.43
CA ASN A 88 -15.23 -2.02 3.34
C ASN A 88 -14.85 -0.98 4.41
N ILE A 89 -13.55 -0.87 4.69
CA ILE A 89 -13.03 0.22 5.52
C ILE A 89 -13.13 1.52 4.73
N ASP A 90 -14.14 2.32 5.03
CA ASP A 90 -14.40 3.57 4.34
C ASP A 90 -13.50 4.72 4.84
N THR A 91 -13.51 5.84 4.12
CA THR A 91 -12.68 6.99 4.45
C THR A 91 -13.10 7.71 5.74
N ASP A 92 -14.33 7.55 6.23
CA ASP A 92 -14.77 8.05 7.54
C ASP A 92 -14.19 7.21 8.69
N GLN A 93 -14.10 5.90 8.50
CA GLN A 93 -13.44 4.99 9.44
C GLN A 93 -11.94 5.26 9.53
N ILE A 94 -11.29 5.58 8.39
CA ILE A 94 -9.88 5.96 8.36
C ILE A 94 -9.66 7.34 9.00
N ILE A 95 -10.45 8.34 8.62
CA ILE A 95 -10.37 9.69 9.18
C ILE A 95 -11.74 10.40 9.11
N PRO A 96 -12.41 10.61 10.27
CA PRO A 96 -13.70 11.29 10.31
C PRO A 96 -13.66 12.73 9.79
N ALA A 97 -14.79 13.21 9.29
CA ALA A 97 -14.90 14.51 8.63
C ALA A 97 -14.50 15.71 9.52
N GLU A 98 -14.68 15.59 10.84
CA GLU A 98 -14.34 16.64 11.81
C GLU A 98 -12.84 16.98 11.85
N TYR A 99 -11.96 16.05 11.43
CA TYR A 99 -10.51 16.25 11.41
C TYR A 99 -9.98 16.78 10.07
N LEU A 100 -10.83 16.95 9.06
CA LEU A 100 -10.42 17.44 7.73
C LEU A 100 -10.06 18.93 7.71
N THR A 101 -10.28 19.63 8.82
CA THR A 101 -9.85 21.02 9.01
C THR A 101 -8.33 21.15 9.25
N LEU A 102 -7.66 20.05 9.60
CA LEU A 102 -6.21 20.00 9.74
C LEU A 102 -5.54 20.10 8.38
N VAL A 103 -4.49 20.91 8.31
CA VAL A 103 -3.73 21.20 7.10
C VAL A 103 -2.47 20.33 7.06
N PRO A 104 -2.37 19.34 6.15
CA PRO A 104 -1.21 18.44 6.07
C PRO A 104 0.14 19.13 5.82
N SER A 105 0.12 20.35 5.25
CA SER A 105 1.33 21.13 4.99
C SER A 105 1.95 21.73 6.25
N ASN A 106 1.21 21.80 7.37
CA ASN A 106 1.72 22.24 8.66
C ASN A 106 2.25 21.01 9.43
N PRO A 107 3.53 20.96 9.83
CA PRO A 107 4.11 19.81 10.52
C PRO A 107 3.35 19.37 11.79
N ASP A 108 2.94 20.32 12.62
CA ASP A 108 2.25 20.01 13.89
C ASP A 108 0.85 19.43 13.64
N GLU A 109 0.17 19.93 12.61
CA GLU A 109 -1.16 19.43 12.22
C GLU A 109 -1.08 18.11 11.47
N TYR A 110 0.01 17.87 10.73
CA TYR A 110 0.32 16.59 10.11
C TYR A 110 0.51 15.50 11.16
N GLU A 111 1.32 15.74 12.20
CA GLU A 111 1.46 14.80 13.31
C GLU A 111 0.12 14.55 14.02
N LYS A 112 -0.68 15.61 14.19
CA LYS A 112 -2.02 15.50 14.78
C LYS A 112 -2.97 14.68 13.90
N LEU A 113 -2.91 14.81 12.57
CA LEU A 113 -3.65 13.95 11.64
C LEU A 113 -3.29 12.47 11.84
N GLY A 114 -2.01 12.17 12.06
CA GLY A 114 -1.54 10.82 12.38
C GLY A 114 -2.19 10.23 13.62
N SER A 115 -2.43 11.05 14.66
CA SER A 115 -3.11 10.61 15.89
C SER A 115 -4.57 10.19 15.70
N TYR A 116 -5.21 10.62 14.60
CA TYR A 116 -6.60 10.33 14.27
C TYR A 116 -6.77 9.22 13.22
N ALA A 117 -5.67 8.60 12.78
CA ALA A 117 -5.75 7.49 11.84
C ALA A 117 -6.56 6.33 12.42
N LEU A 118 -7.49 5.79 11.61
CA LEU A 118 -8.40 4.70 11.95
C LEU A 118 -9.23 4.92 13.22
N ILE A 119 -9.42 6.17 13.66
CA ILE A 119 -10.18 6.48 14.88
C ILE A 119 -11.68 6.25 14.72
N GLY A 120 -12.19 6.27 13.47
CA GLY A 120 -13.59 6.04 13.15
C GLY A 120 -13.97 4.56 13.08
N LEU A 121 -13.02 3.63 13.30
CA LEU A 121 -13.32 2.20 13.34
C LEU A 121 -14.39 1.88 14.41
N PRO A 122 -15.31 0.94 14.13
CA PRO A 122 -16.35 0.55 15.09
C PRO A 122 -15.75 -0.11 16.33
N ALA A 123 -16.50 -0.09 17.43
CA ALA A 123 -16.09 -0.65 18.73
C ALA A 123 -15.79 -2.16 18.71
N SER A 124 -16.13 -2.87 17.63
CA SER A 124 -15.72 -4.27 17.40
C SER A 124 -14.20 -4.43 17.31
N TYR A 125 -13.47 -3.37 16.92
CA TYR A 125 -12.01 -3.34 16.97
C TYR A 125 -11.53 -2.94 18.36
N GLN A 126 -11.23 -3.94 19.20
CA GLN A 126 -10.85 -3.73 20.60
C GLN A 126 -9.46 -3.09 20.75
N THR A 127 -8.53 -3.50 19.89
CA THR A 127 -7.18 -2.94 19.86
C THR A 127 -7.21 -1.58 19.20
N ARG A 128 -6.73 -0.54 19.89
CA ARG A 128 -6.58 0.79 19.29
C ARG A 128 -5.45 0.79 18.27
N PHE A 129 -5.67 1.44 17.14
CA PHE A 129 -4.64 1.61 16.11
C PHE A 129 -3.53 2.57 16.57
N VAL A 130 -3.92 3.74 17.08
CA VAL A 130 -3.03 4.69 17.78
C VAL A 130 -3.42 4.73 19.25
N GLU A 131 -2.44 4.58 20.13
CA GLU A 131 -2.66 4.61 21.57
C GLU A 131 -3.07 6.02 22.03
N PRO A 132 -3.92 6.17 23.07
CA PRO A 132 -4.30 7.48 23.58
C PRO A 132 -3.09 8.35 23.96
N GLY A 133 -3.03 9.56 23.42
CA GLY A 133 -1.92 10.50 23.65
C GLY A 133 -0.69 10.30 22.76
N ALA A 134 -0.69 9.30 21.88
CA ALA A 134 0.34 9.12 20.86
C ALA A 134 -0.08 9.78 19.52
N THR A 135 0.91 10.20 18.74
CA THR A 135 0.72 10.67 17.35
C THR A 135 1.10 9.62 16.31
N LYS A 136 1.83 8.59 16.73
CA LYS A 136 2.30 7.49 15.89
C LYS A 136 1.77 6.16 16.40
N THR A 137 1.54 5.24 15.47
CA THR A 137 1.24 3.85 15.78
C THR A 137 2.52 3.01 15.89
N LYS A 138 2.43 1.87 16.56
CA LYS A 138 3.45 0.81 16.53
C LYS A 138 3.33 -0.10 15.30
N TYR A 139 2.24 0.01 14.54
CA TYR A 139 1.95 -0.82 13.38
C TYR A 139 2.49 -0.17 12.11
N SER A 140 3.55 -0.74 11.54
CA SER A 140 4.13 -0.25 10.29
C SER A 140 3.32 -0.65 9.07
N ILE A 141 2.43 -1.63 9.20
CA ILE A 141 1.67 -2.22 8.09
C ILE A 141 0.19 -2.31 8.49
N VAL A 142 -0.70 -1.94 7.58
CA VAL A 142 -2.14 -2.21 7.71
C VAL A 142 -2.50 -3.34 6.77
N ILE A 143 -3.27 -4.31 7.24
CA ILE A 143 -3.84 -5.38 6.42
C ILE A 143 -5.35 -5.17 6.38
N GLY A 144 -5.92 -4.96 5.21
CA GLY A 144 -7.36 -4.83 4.97
C GLY A 144 -7.91 -5.98 4.13
N GLY A 145 -9.24 -6.10 4.12
CA GLY A 145 -9.95 -6.99 3.21
C GLY A 145 -10.27 -6.33 1.86
N ASP A 146 -11.46 -6.61 1.35
CA ASP A 146 -11.98 -6.06 0.09
C ASP A 146 -12.38 -4.59 0.22
N ASN A 147 -12.21 -3.82 -0.86
CA ASN A 147 -12.72 -2.46 -1.03
C ASN A 147 -12.21 -1.47 0.04
N PHE A 148 -10.91 -1.53 0.36
CA PHE A 148 -10.29 -0.62 1.33
C PHE A 148 -10.26 0.84 0.83
N GLY A 149 -10.55 1.78 1.73
CA GLY A 149 -10.60 3.20 1.45
C GLY A 149 -11.84 3.64 0.67
N CYS A 150 -12.94 2.90 0.76
CA CYS A 150 -14.18 3.20 0.06
C CYS A 150 -14.91 4.43 0.60
N GLY A 151 -16.00 4.83 -0.08
CA GLY A 151 -16.79 6.00 0.31
C GLY A 151 -16.30 7.31 -0.31
N SER A 152 -16.33 8.39 0.48
CA SER A 152 -16.11 9.75 -0.02
C SER A 152 -14.65 9.99 -0.43
N SER A 153 -14.43 10.85 -1.43
CA SER A 153 -13.09 11.26 -1.87
C SER A 153 -12.41 12.09 -0.78
N ARG A 154 -11.48 11.49 -0.04
CA ARG A 154 -10.68 12.17 1.00
C ARG A 154 -9.20 11.93 0.81
N GLU A 155 -8.46 12.96 0.44
CA GLU A 155 -7.00 12.91 0.36
C GLU A 155 -6.36 12.82 1.75
N HIS A 156 -7.04 13.29 2.79
CA HIS A 156 -6.61 13.13 4.18
C HIS A 156 -6.54 11.68 4.65
N ALA A 157 -7.25 10.74 4.02
CA ALA A 157 -7.27 9.35 4.46
C ALA A 157 -5.89 8.67 4.34
N PRO A 158 -5.24 8.63 3.15
CA PRO A 158 -3.87 8.11 3.05
C PRO A 158 -2.86 8.96 3.84
N VAL A 159 -3.05 10.28 3.91
CA VAL A 159 -2.19 11.18 4.69
C VAL A 159 -2.22 10.85 6.18
N ALA A 160 -3.40 10.63 6.77
CA ALA A 160 -3.50 10.26 8.18
C ALA A 160 -2.78 8.92 8.47
N LEU A 161 -2.91 7.93 7.59
CA LEU A 161 -2.19 6.67 7.72
C LEU A 161 -0.67 6.87 7.65
N GLY A 162 -0.16 7.59 6.65
CA GLY A 162 1.27 7.88 6.53
C GLY A 162 1.80 8.69 7.71
N ALA A 163 1.04 9.72 8.12
CA ALA A 163 1.35 10.54 9.28
C ALA A 163 1.37 9.73 10.58
N SER A 164 0.60 8.64 10.70
CA SER A 164 0.67 7.75 11.86
C SER A 164 1.91 6.85 11.88
N GLY A 165 2.69 6.79 10.79
CA GLY A 165 3.87 5.95 10.66
C GLY A 165 3.64 4.62 9.92
N VAL A 166 2.48 4.44 9.30
CA VAL A 166 2.24 3.31 8.38
C VAL A 166 3.09 3.49 7.14
N ALA A 167 3.82 2.46 6.77
CA ALA A 167 4.56 2.43 5.53
C ALA A 167 3.73 1.81 4.40
N ALA A 168 3.02 0.71 4.67
CA ALA A 168 2.25 0.01 3.65
C ALA A 168 0.85 -0.38 4.12
N VAL A 169 -0.10 -0.31 3.20
CA VAL A 169 -1.42 -0.94 3.32
C VAL A 169 -1.42 -2.13 2.38
N VAL A 170 -1.81 -3.29 2.86
CA VAL A 170 -2.00 -4.51 2.06
C VAL A 170 -3.48 -4.85 2.12
N ALA A 171 -4.16 -4.94 0.99
CA ALA A 171 -5.58 -5.22 0.94
C ALA A 171 -5.91 -6.13 -0.24
N GLU A 172 -7.06 -6.80 -0.20
CA GLU A 172 -7.51 -7.60 -1.36
C GLU A 172 -7.86 -6.71 -2.55
N SER A 173 -8.50 -5.57 -2.27
CA SER A 173 -8.77 -4.55 -3.28
C SER A 173 -8.91 -3.16 -2.65
N TYR A 174 -8.79 -2.14 -3.49
CA TYR A 174 -8.93 -0.75 -3.08
C TYR A 174 -10.06 -0.05 -3.82
N ALA A 175 -10.68 0.89 -3.13
CA ALA A 175 -11.46 1.91 -3.80
C ALA A 175 -10.54 2.77 -4.68
N ARG A 176 -10.94 2.93 -5.95
CA ARG A 176 -10.13 3.58 -6.99
C ARG A 176 -9.57 4.95 -6.60
N ILE A 177 -10.37 5.75 -5.88
CA ILE A 177 -9.96 7.11 -5.48
C ILE A 177 -8.89 7.05 -4.38
N PHE A 178 -9.08 6.19 -3.37
CA PHE A 178 -8.11 6.00 -2.31
C PHE A 178 -6.77 5.51 -2.86
N PHE A 179 -6.80 4.50 -3.74
CA PHE A 179 -5.60 3.98 -4.40
C PHE A 179 -4.84 5.08 -5.14
N ARG A 180 -5.53 5.85 -5.99
CA ARG A 180 -4.94 6.97 -6.73
C ARG A 180 -4.30 8.00 -5.79
N ASN A 181 -5.01 8.37 -4.72
CA ASN A 181 -4.51 9.37 -3.76
C ASN A 181 -3.27 8.85 -3.02
N SER A 182 -3.24 7.57 -2.64
CA SER A 182 -2.07 6.95 -2.00
C SER A 182 -0.84 6.99 -2.91
N VAL A 183 -1.00 6.64 -4.20
CA VAL A 183 0.09 6.71 -5.19
C VAL A 183 0.54 8.15 -5.47
N ALA A 184 -0.41 9.09 -5.51
CA ALA A 184 -0.12 10.50 -5.81
C ALA A 184 0.62 11.20 -4.66
N THR A 185 0.24 10.90 -3.42
CA THR A 185 0.80 11.52 -2.21
C THR A 185 2.08 10.83 -1.74
N GLY A 186 2.16 9.50 -1.90
CA GLY A 186 3.29 8.70 -1.44
C GLY A 186 3.33 8.48 0.08
N GLU A 187 2.24 8.80 0.78
CA GLU A 187 2.11 8.69 2.25
C GLU A 187 2.09 7.24 2.73
N VAL A 188 1.44 6.37 1.95
CA VAL A 188 1.39 4.92 2.18
C VAL A 188 1.49 4.19 0.86
N TYR A 189 2.01 2.97 0.92
CA TYR A 189 2.14 2.08 -0.22
C TYR A 189 0.90 1.18 -0.31
N PRO A 190 0.00 1.36 -1.30
CA PRO A 190 -1.12 0.46 -1.48
C PRO A 190 -0.66 -0.80 -2.23
N LEU A 191 -0.74 -1.96 -1.57
CA LEU A 191 -0.36 -3.26 -2.10
C LEU A 191 -1.59 -4.15 -2.17
N GLU A 192 -1.83 -4.77 -3.32
CA GLU A 192 -2.91 -5.74 -3.48
C GLU A 192 -2.40 -7.14 -3.13
N SER A 193 -3.19 -7.92 -2.38
CA SER A 193 -2.90 -9.32 -2.07
C SER A 193 -3.79 -10.27 -2.86
N GLU A 194 -3.21 -11.37 -3.34
CA GLU A 194 -3.97 -12.41 -4.05
C GLU A 194 -4.88 -13.24 -3.12
N GLY A 195 -4.60 -13.23 -1.81
CA GLY A 195 -5.37 -13.96 -0.78
C GLY A 195 -5.97 -13.06 0.29
N ARG A 196 -6.88 -13.63 1.10
CA ARG A 196 -7.58 -12.94 2.20
C ARG A 196 -6.70 -12.82 3.44
N LEU A 197 -5.65 -12.00 3.36
CA LEU A 197 -4.67 -11.85 4.45
C LEU A 197 -5.29 -11.35 5.76
N CYS A 198 -6.43 -10.68 5.71
CA CYS A 198 -7.18 -10.24 6.88
C CYS A 198 -7.79 -11.38 7.70
N GLU A 199 -7.95 -12.58 7.12
CA GLU A 199 -8.39 -13.80 7.81
C GLU A 199 -7.20 -14.67 8.28
N GLU A 200 -6.03 -14.48 7.67
CA GLU A 200 -4.83 -15.24 7.98
C GLU A 200 -3.97 -14.57 9.05
N CYS A 201 -3.92 -13.24 9.08
CA CYS A 201 -3.12 -12.46 10.03
C CYS A 201 -3.97 -11.95 11.20
N SER A 202 -3.33 -11.74 12.34
CA SER A 202 -3.93 -11.09 13.51
C SER A 202 -3.21 -9.78 13.82
N THR A 203 -3.95 -8.79 14.32
CA THR A 203 -3.35 -7.53 14.78
C THR A 203 -2.25 -7.80 15.81
N GLY A 204 -1.04 -7.29 15.54
CA GLY A 204 0.15 -7.55 16.35
C GLY A 204 1.07 -8.64 15.78
N ASP A 205 0.69 -9.32 14.70
CA ASP A 205 1.61 -10.21 14.00
C ASP A 205 2.74 -9.40 13.35
N VAL A 206 3.93 -9.98 13.31
CA VAL A 206 5.07 -9.43 12.56
C VAL A 206 5.02 -9.98 11.14
N VAL A 207 4.89 -9.09 10.16
CA VAL A 207 4.80 -9.45 8.75
C VAL A 207 5.97 -8.85 7.97
N THR A 208 6.45 -9.60 6.97
CA THR A 208 7.48 -9.15 6.04
C THR A 208 6.92 -9.23 4.62
N ILE A 209 6.86 -8.09 3.94
CA ILE A 209 6.42 -7.98 2.56
C ILE A 209 7.66 -7.99 1.67
N LYS A 210 7.67 -8.95 0.74
CA LYS A 210 8.74 -9.09 -0.24
C LYS A 210 8.80 -7.88 -1.19
N PRO A 211 9.93 -7.70 -1.87
CA PRO A 211 10.20 -6.48 -2.60
C PRO A 211 9.33 -6.30 -3.84
N ILE A 212 8.91 -5.07 -4.12
CA ILE A 212 7.95 -4.72 -5.19
C ILE A 212 8.63 -4.58 -6.57
N GLY A 213 9.79 -5.20 -6.78
CA GLY A 213 10.54 -5.07 -8.03
C GLY A 213 10.80 -3.60 -8.41
N ASP A 214 10.51 -3.23 -9.65
CA ASP A 214 10.90 -1.92 -10.23
C ASP A 214 10.12 -0.71 -9.70
N ALA A 215 9.04 -0.91 -8.92
CA ALA A 215 8.28 0.22 -8.37
C ALA A 215 8.97 0.86 -7.15
N GLY A 216 9.83 0.13 -6.43
CA GLY A 216 10.48 0.60 -5.19
C GLY A 216 11.12 1.99 -5.29
N PRO A 217 11.97 2.26 -6.31
CA PRO A 217 12.63 3.56 -6.49
C PRO A 217 11.67 4.75 -6.64
N VAL A 218 10.50 4.54 -7.25
CA VAL A 218 9.50 5.60 -7.46
C VAL A 218 8.95 6.06 -6.12
N ILE A 219 8.76 5.11 -5.22
CA ILE A 219 8.05 5.36 -3.98
C ILE A 219 9.01 5.79 -2.88
N GLU A 220 10.24 5.27 -2.84
CA GLU A 220 11.32 5.79 -1.99
C GLU A 220 11.62 7.28 -2.25
N ALA A 221 11.35 7.76 -3.46
CA ALA A 221 11.50 9.16 -3.78
C ALA A 221 10.37 10.04 -3.21
N GLY A 222 9.28 9.49 -2.68
CA GLY A 222 8.09 10.23 -2.25
C GLY A 222 7.07 10.44 -3.39
N GLY A 223 6.88 9.42 -4.23
CA GLY A 223 5.90 9.41 -5.31
C GLY A 223 6.45 9.83 -6.67
N ILE A 224 5.60 9.72 -7.71
CA ILE A 224 6.05 9.76 -9.11
C ILE A 224 6.70 11.08 -9.52
N PHE A 225 6.21 12.21 -9.01
CA PHE A 225 6.79 13.51 -9.31
C PHE A 225 8.14 13.70 -8.61
N ALA A 226 8.28 13.20 -7.39
CA ALA A 226 9.53 13.29 -6.66
C ALA A 226 10.58 12.35 -7.28
N TYR A 227 10.17 11.16 -7.72
CA TYR A 227 11.01 10.28 -8.52
C TYR A 227 11.43 10.89 -9.85
N ALA A 228 10.49 11.49 -10.61
CA ALA A 228 10.78 12.12 -11.88
C ALA A 228 11.76 13.29 -11.72
N ARG A 229 11.67 14.06 -10.63
CA ARG A 229 12.68 15.08 -10.29
C ARG A 229 14.03 14.46 -9.95
N LYS A 230 14.05 13.44 -9.08
CA LYS A 230 15.28 12.76 -8.64
C LYS A 230 16.01 12.05 -9.79
N SER A 231 15.27 11.54 -10.77
CA SER A 231 15.79 10.88 -11.97
C SER A 231 16.06 11.83 -13.14
N GLY A 232 15.83 13.14 -12.98
CA GLY A 232 16.10 14.14 -14.01
C GLY A 232 15.13 14.15 -15.20
N MET A 233 13.98 13.48 -15.07
CA MET A 233 12.93 13.50 -16.10
C MET A 233 12.17 14.84 -16.13
N ILE A 234 12.12 15.56 -15.01
CA ILE A 234 11.53 16.90 -14.90
C ILE A 234 12.41 17.82 -14.03
N PRO A 235 12.37 19.16 -14.23
CA PRO A 235 13.19 20.12 -13.48
C PRO A 235 12.94 20.09 -11.97
N SER A 236 13.97 20.32 -11.16
CA SER A 236 13.84 20.54 -9.72
C SER A 236 13.15 21.89 -9.43
N ARG A 237 12.47 22.01 -8.28
CA ARG A 237 11.79 23.26 -7.88
C ARG A 237 12.74 24.44 -7.60
N ASP A 238 14.05 24.18 -7.53
CA ASP A 238 15.07 25.17 -7.18
C ASP A 238 15.80 25.78 -8.40
N ALA A 239 15.16 25.78 -9.58
CA ALA A 239 15.70 26.36 -10.82
C ALA A 239 14.98 27.66 -11.21
#